data_AF-A0A8T6YBK4-F1
#
_entry.id   AF-A0A8T6YBK4-F1
#
_cell.length_a   1.000
_cell.length_b   1.000
_cell.length_c   1.000
_cell.angle_alpha   90.00
_cell.angle_beta   90.00
_cell.angle_gamma   90.00
#
_symmetry.space_group_name_H-M   'P 1'
#
loop_
_entity.id
_entity.type
_entity.pdbx_description
1 polymer ?
#
loop_
_entity_poly.entity_id
_entity_poly.type
_entity_poly.pdbx_seq_one_letter_code
_entity_poly.pdbx_strand_id
1 'polypeptide(L)'
;MDIHDYKKRLEKVEKKIGNSIISERNKKIIFDYEKQMFIREFSIARIERCISIIGIISEKLNKDLDLLEKEDIEESLQWIQRRDLTDWTKYTYKQVFKTFLKKSGKNDLASLIVLKSVRNKIPDIFTRQEILKMIEFARHPMDRALIAALYETGCRIGEMASLQIKNVHFDNYGAILIVDGKTGMRRIRVIFSAPYLSAWLEMHPQKLDPAAPFWIRFGKNGRTNGLEGDICEQLMYPAITMRIKRIAKKAGIRKRVYNHLFRHTSATEKSEILTSAQMCEYYGWTQGSKMTQIYVHLSGRNMDDTLLKAYGITKENTPKEKDLKPIQCPRCGTINGATGKFCYKCGAALDLVTAVNVDKERASLTMELMDLIRREPALLELLKGHIEARNETEKIKK
;
A
#
# COMPACT_ATOMS: atom_id res chain seq x y z
N MET A 1 -4.30 13.24 8.19
CA MET A 1 -5.54 12.44 8.26
C MET A 1 -5.26 11.08 8.89
N ASP A 2 -6.06 10.62 9.85
CA ASP A 2 -5.90 9.30 10.48
C ASP A 2 -6.61 8.20 9.66
N ILE A 3 -5.84 7.41 8.92
CA ILE A 3 -6.36 6.31 8.08
C ILE A 3 -6.63 5.01 8.85
N HIS A 4 -6.25 4.96 10.13
CA HIS A 4 -6.31 3.78 10.98
C HIS A 4 -7.44 3.84 12.01
N ASP A 5 -8.10 5.01 12.12
CA ASP A 5 -9.22 5.28 13.02
C ASP A 5 -8.89 4.93 14.48
N TYR A 6 -7.70 5.37 14.94
CA TYR A 6 -7.17 5.01 16.27
C TYR A 6 -8.07 5.52 17.40
N LYS A 7 -8.75 6.65 17.20
CA LYS A 7 -9.73 7.19 18.16
C LYS A 7 -10.88 6.22 18.39
N LYS A 8 -11.60 5.81 17.34
CA LYS A 8 -12.70 4.84 17.48
C LYS A 8 -12.24 3.48 17.98
N ARG A 9 -11.00 3.08 17.68
CA ARG A 9 -10.42 1.85 18.23
C ARG A 9 -10.18 1.95 19.72
N LEU A 10 -9.69 3.09 20.20
CA LEU A 10 -9.52 3.34 21.62
C LEU A 10 -10.88 3.32 22.34
N GLU A 11 -11.88 4.04 21.83
CA GLU A 11 -13.25 4.05 22.37
C GLU A 11 -13.85 2.64 22.50
N LYS A 12 -13.55 1.74 21.54
CA LYS A 12 -13.98 0.34 21.61
C LYS A 12 -13.27 -0.43 22.72
N VAL A 13 -11.98 -0.18 22.93
CA VAL A 13 -11.19 -0.79 24.00
C VAL A 13 -11.66 -0.29 25.37
N GLU A 14 -11.89 1.01 25.51
CA GLU A 14 -12.46 1.62 26.73
C GLU A 14 -13.81 0.99 27.07
N LYS A 15 -14.74 0.91 26.11
CA LYS A 15 -16.04 0.24 26.30
C LYS A 15 -15.90 -1.23 26.68
N LYS A 16 -14.96 -1.95 26.05
CA LYS A 16 -14.72 -3.36 26.37
C LYS A 16 -14.25 -3.52 27.81
N ILE A 17 -13.34 -2.66 28.29
CA ILE A 17 -12.83 -2.71 29.66
C ILE A 17 -13.90 -2.29 30.67
N GLY A 18 -14.68 -1.25 30.36
CA GLY A 18 -15.82 -0.84 31.19
C GLY A 18 -16.83 -1.97 31.41
N ASN A 19 -17.11 -2.76 30.37
CA ASN A 19 -18.06 -3.87 30.40
C ASN A 19 -17.42 -5.22 30.81
N SER A 20 -16.14 -5.26 31.16
CA SER A 20 -15.44 -6.50 31.51
C SER A 20 -15.73 -6.96 32.94
N ILE A 21 -15.40 -8.22 33.23
CA ILE A 21 -15.54 -8.88 34.54
C ILE A 21 -14.45 -8.39 35.53
N ILE A 22 -13.50 -7.59 35.05
CA ILE A 22 -12.43 -7.01 35.86
C ILE A 22 -13.01 -6.20 37.03
N SER A 23 -12.36 -6.22 38.20
CA SER A 23 -12.76 -5.42 39.37
C SER A 23 -12.83 -3.92 39.04
N GLU A 24 -13.74 -3.19 39.69
CA GLU A 24 -13.84 -1.72 39.54
C GLU A 24 -12.52 -1.02 39.93
N ARG A 25 -11.79 -1.59 40.90
CA ARG A 25 -10.45 -1.14 41.28
C ARG A 25 -9.47 -1.22 40.10
N ASN A 26 -9.45 -2.35 39.41
CA ASN A 26 -8.59 -2.54 38.24
C ASN A 26 -9.00 -1.66 37.06
N LYS A 27 -10.30 -1.49 36.80
CA LYS A 27 -10.78 -0.55 35.77
C LYS A 27 -10.24 0.85 36.03
N LYS A 28 -10.35 1.33 37.28
CA LYS A 28 -9.81 2.64 37.69
C LYS A 28 -8.30 2.72 37.46
N ILE A 29 -7.52 1.72 37.87
CA ILE A 29 -6.07 1.68 37.65
C ILE A 29 -5.71 1.76 36.16
N ILE A 30 -6.45 1.07 35.30
CA ILE A 30 -6.22 1.07 33.86
C ILE A 30 -6.54 2.44 33.24
N PHE A 31 -7.66 3.06 33.61
CA PHE A 31 -8.04 4.40 33.12
C PHE A 31 -7.16 5.52 33.69
N ASP A 32 -6.66 5.37 34.92
CA ASP A 32 -5.66 6.29 35.47
C ASP A 32 -4.34 6.17 34.69
N TYR A 33 -3.92 4.95 34.34
CA TYR A 33 -2.76 4.73 33.50
C TYR A 33 -2.94 5.34 32.09
N GLU A 34 -4.13 5.20 31.50
CA GLU A 34 -4.50 5.87 30.25
C GLU A 34 -4.31 7.38 30.33
N LYS A 35 -4.89 8.01 31.35
CA LYS A 35 -4.78 9.45 31.59
C LYS A 35 -3.32 9.89 31.69
N GLN A 36 -2.50 9.13 32.42
CA GLN A 36 -1.06 9.38 32.51
C GLN A 36 -0.34 9.25 31.17
N MET A 37 -0.80 8.37 30.28
CA MET A 37 -0.24 8.26 28.94
C MET A 37 -0.63 9.44 28.05
N PHE A 38 -1.85 9.95 28.17
CA PHE A 38 -2.28 11.18 27.47
C PHE A 38 -1.50 12.40 27.94
N ILE A 39 -1.30 12.57 29.26
CA ILE A 39 -0.51 13.68 29.83
C ILE A 39 0.93 13.68 29.31
N ARG A 40 1.49 12.49 29.03
CA ARG A 40 2.84 12.32 28.47
C ARG A 40 2.87 12.31 26.94
N GLU A 41 1.78 12.73 26.30
CA GLU A 41 1.68 12.92 24.85
C GLU A 41 1.98 11.65 24.04
N PHE A 42 1.70 10.46 24.59
CA PHE A 42 1.82 9.24 23.81
C PHE A 42 0.79 9.20 22.69
N SER A 43 1.19 8.69 21.52
CA SER A 43 0.25 8.49 20.41
C SER A 43 -0.93 7.59 20.80
N ILE A 44 -2.13 7.91 20.32
CA ILE A 44 -3.37 7.13 20.56
C ILE A 44 -3.18 5.64 20.25
N ALA A 45 -2.47 5.30 19.17
CA ALA A 45 -2.15 3.93 18.78
C ALA A 45 -1.33 3.14 19.81
N ARG A 46 -0.53 3.85 20.64
CA ARG A 46 0.26 3.26 21.72
C ARG A 46 -0.59 3.11 22.98
N ILE A 47 -1.41 4.12 23.29
CA ILE A 47 -2.36 4.11 24.40
C ILE A 47 -3.32 2.92 24.25
N GLU A 48 -3.99 2.83 23.10
CA GLU A 48 -4.90 1.73 22.77
C GLU A 48 -4.27 0.35 22.95
N ARG A 49 -3.05 0.18 22.45
CA ARG A 49 -2.33 -1.10 22.57
C ARG A 49 -1.95 -1.43 24.01
N CYS A 50 -1.47 -0.46 24.76
CA CYS A 50 -1.07 -0.67 26.15
C CYS A 50 -2.28 -1.08 27.00
N ILE A 51 -3.35 -0.30 26.94
CA ILE A 51 -4.57 -0.52 27.71
C ILE A 51 -5.21 -1.85 27.33
N SER A 52 -5.31 -2.15 26.03
CA SER A 52 -5.87 -3.43 25.58
C SER A 52 -5.10 -4.63 26.14
N ILE A 53 -3.76 -4.59 26.16
CA ILE A 53 -2.95 -5.69 26.70
C ILE A 53 -3.08 -5.78 28.22
N ILE A 54 -3.08 -4.65 28.93
CA ILE A 54 -3.22 -4.63 30.39
C ILE A 54 -4.59 -5.15 30.80
N GLY A 55 -5.67 -4.78 30.09
CA GLY A 55 -7.01 -5.31 30.33
C GLY A 55 -7.07 -6.83 30.19
N ILE A 56 -6.45 -7.40 29.15
CA ILE A 56 -6.38 -8.86 28.96
C ILE A 56 -5.60 -9.54 30.09
N ILE A 57 -4.49 -8.96 30.55
CA ILE A 57 -3.70 -9.52 31.65
C ILE A 57 -4.49 -9.46 32.96
N SER A 58 -5.20 -8.35 33.21
CA SER A 58 -6.04 -8.17 34.39
C SER A 58 -7.19 -9.17 34.42
N GLU A 59 -7.88 -9.40 33.30
CA GLU A 59 -8.90 -10.46 33.17
C GLU A 59 -8.33 -11.85 33.49
N LYS A 60 -7.10 -12.15 33.05
CA LYS A 60 -6.50 -13.47 33.28
C LYS A 60 -6.06 -13.69 34.73
N LEU A 61 -5.50 -12.67 35.38
CA LEU A 61 -4.99 -12.79 36.75
C LEU A 61 -6.14 -12.85 37.77
N ASN A 62 -7.27 -12.22 37.48
CA ASN A 62 -8.40 -12.14 38.39
C ASN A 62 -8.01 -11.67 39.81
N LYS A 63 -6.97 -10.82 39.88
CA LYS A 63 -6.40 -10.20 41.08
C LYS A 63 -6.23 -8.71 40.82
N ASP A 64 -6.30 -7.90 41.87
CA ASP A 64 -6.11 -6.47 41.74
C ASP A 64 -4.65 -6.15 41.36
N LEU A 65 -4.47 -5.33 40.32
CA LEU A 65 -3.18 -4.98 39.69
C LEU A 65 -2.24 -4.25 40.65
N ASP A 66 -2.77 -3.66 41.71
CA ASP A 66 -2.00 -3.00 42.74
C ASP A 66 -1.51 -3.96 43.85
N LEU A 67 -2.11 -5.15 43.97
CA LEU A 67 -1.76 -6.21 44.92
C LEU A 67 -0.96 -7.35 44.29
N LEU A 68 -0.35 -7.13 43.11
CA LEU A 68 0.45 -8.14 42.44
C LEU A 68 1.71 -8.47 43.24
N GLU A 69 2.02 -9.76 43.31
CA GLU A 69 3.18 -10.36 43.94
C GLU A 69 4.04 -11.08 42.88
N LYS A 70 5.15 -11.68 43.30
CA LYS A 70 6.10 -12.33 42.41
C LYS A 70 5.44 -13.49 41.64
N GLU A 71 4.62 -14.27 42.32
CA GLU A 71 3.91 -15.44 41.83
C GLU A 71 2.97 -15.07 40.67
N ASP A 72 2.28 -13.93 40.77
CA ASP A 72 1.37 -13.43 39.73
C ASP A 72 2.13 -13.04 38.45
N ILE A 73 3.35 -12.51 38.61
CA ILE A 73 4.21 -12.18 37.46
C ILE A 73 4.65 -13.47 36.77
N GLU A 74 5.07 -14.48 37.53
CA GLU A 74 5.48 -15.77 36.98
C GLU A 74 4.32 -16.48 36.28
N GLU A 75 3.11 -16.46 36.85
CA GLU A 75 1.90 -16.98 36.21
C GLU A 75 1.60 -16.24 34.90
N SER A 76 1.65 -14.91 34.90
CA SER A 76 1.43 -14.09 33.71
C SER A 76 2.43 -14.43 32.59
N LEU A 77 3.71 -14.58 32.94
CA LEU A 77 4.76 -14.92 31.99
C LEU A 77 4.60 -16.33 31.43
N GLN A 78 4.25 -17.31 32.28
CA GLN A 78 3.98 -18.68 31.87
C GLN A 78 2.77 -18.72 30.93
N TRP A 79 1.70 -18.01 31.26
CA TRP A 79 0.52 -17.87 30.42
C TRP A 79 0.87 -17.26 29.05
N ILE A 80 1.60 -16.13 29.00
CA ILE A 80 2.05 -15.53 27.72
C ILE A 80 2.85 -16.54 26.91
N GLN A 81 3.71 -17.33 27.55
CA GLN A 81 4.60 -18.27 26.86
C GLN A 81 3.86 -19.47 26.27
N ARG A 82 2.85 -19.99 26.99
CA ARG A 82 2.04 -21.14 26.58
C ARG A 82 1.06 -20.83 25.45
N ARG A 83 0.71 -19.55 25.23
CA ARG A 83 -0.18 -19.17 24.14
C ARG A 83 0.46 -19.41 22.77
N ASP A 84 -0.37 -19.82 21.82
CA ASP A 84 -0.02 -19.87 20.40
C ASP A 84 -0.02 -18.45 19.80
N LEU A 85 1.07 -17.74 20.07
CA LEU A 85 1.33 -16.38 19.63
C LEU A 85 2.73 -16.30 19.02
N THR A 86 2.92 -15.38 18.07
CA THR A 86 4.25 -15.11 17.54
C THR A 86 5.19 -14.60 18.64
N ASP A 87 6.49 -14.87 18.51
CA ASP A 87 7.49 -14.40 19.48
C ASP A 87 7.47 -12.88 19.66
N TRP A 88 7.23 -12.14 18.58
CA TRP A 88 7.05 -10.68 18.62
C TRP A 88 5.82 -10.25 19.42
N THR A 89 4.71 -10.99 19.31
CA THR A 89 3.52 -10.73 20.11
C THR A 89 3.79 -11.02 21.58
N LYS A 90 4.44 -12.14 21.91
CA LYS A 90 4.85 -12.48 23.29
C LYS A 90 5.77 -11.41 23.87
N TYR A 91 6.76 -10.96 23.09
CA TYR A 91 7.65 -9.87 23.45
C TYR A 91 6.87 -8.57 23.73
N THR A 92 5.92 -8.21 22.87
CA THR A 92 5.09 -6.99 23.05
C THR A 92 4.27 -7.05 24.34
N TYR A 93 3.65 -8.19 24.64
CA TYR A 93 2.93 -8.39 25.90
C TYR A 93 3.85 -8.16 27.11
N LYS A 94 5.01 -8.83 27.12
CA LYS A 94 6.02 -8.69 28.19
C LYS A 94 6.51 -7.25 28.33
N GLN A 95 6.76 -6.55 27.21
CA GLN A 95 7.20 -5.15 27.22
C GLN A 95 6.17 -4.20 27.80
N VAL A 96 4.91 -4.32 27.37
CA VAL A 96 3.82 -3.48 27.88
C VAL A 96 3.62 -3.73 29.36
N PHE A 97 3.56 -5.00 29.78
CA PHE A 97 3.36 -5.34 31.18
C PHE A 97 4.51 -4.85 32.07
N LYS A 98 5.76 -5.05 31.64
CA LYS A 98 6.94 -4.50 32.32
C LYS A 98 6.89 -2.98 32.44
N THR A 99 6.50 -2.30 31.36
CA THR A 99 6.41 -0.83 31.35
C THR A 99 5.32 -0.33 32.30
N PHE A 100 4.18 -1.01 32.34
CA PHE A 100 3.09 -0.71 33.26
C PHE A 100 3.55 -0.84 34.72
N LEU A 101 4.15 -1.98 35.10
CA LEU A 101 4.64 -2.20 36.47
C LEU A 101 5.64 -1.12 36.93
N LYS A 102 6.60 -0.75 36.06
CA LYS A 102 7.53 0.36 36.35
C LYS A 102 6.82 1.69 36.59
N LYS A 103 5.78 1.99 35.81
CA LYS A 103 5.03 3.25 35.94
C LYS A 103 4.10 3.26 37.15
N SER A 104 3.68 2.09 37.62
CA SER A 104 2.92 1.92 38.86
C SER A 104 3.81 1.80 40.11
N GLY A 105 5.12 2.08 40.01
CA GLY A 105 6.06 2.04 41.13
C GLY A 105 6.56 0.65 41.53
N LYS A 106 6.13 -0.42 40.86
CA LYS A 106 6.48 -1.82 41.16
C LYS A 106 7.75 -2.25 40.40
N ASN A 107 8.86 -1.58 40.67
CA ASN A 107 10.13 -1.82 39.95
C ASN A 107 10.69 -3.23 40.20
N ASP A 108 10.54 -3.76 41.41
CA ASP A 108 11.03 -5.10 41.79
C ASP A 108 10.34 -6.18 40.96
N LEU A 109 9.00 -6.11 40.83
CA LEU A 109 8.24 -7.03 39.99
C LEU A 109 8.57 -6.87 38.50
N ALA A 110 8.78 -5.63 38.04
CA ALA A 110 9.15 -5.36 36.66
C ALA A 110 10.52 -5.97 36.29
N SER A 111 11.43 -6.10 37.27
CA SER A 111 12.77 -6.67 37.06
C SER A 111 12.72 -8.15 36.66
N LEU A 112 11.72 -8.90 37.16
CA LEU A 112 11.50 -10.32 36.86
C LEU A 112 11.18 -10.58 35.38
N ILE A 113 10.65 -9.58 34.67
CA ILE A 113 10.29 -9.71 33.27
C ILE A 113 11.54 -9.53 32.40
N VAL A 114 12.16 -10.65 32.01
CA VAL A 114 13.29 -10.67 31.08
C VAL A 114 12.81 -10.69 29.63
N LEU A 115 13.38 -9.80 28.84
CA LEU A 115 13.00 -9.58 27.44
C LEU A 115 14.10 -10.15 26.55
N LYS A 116 13.82 -11.31 25.95
CA LYS A 116 14.75 -11.93 24.99
C LYS A 116 14.64 -11.23 23.64
N SER A 117 15.78 -11.03 22.99
CA SER A 117 15.82 -10.54 21.61
C SER A 117 15.09 -11.53 20.70
N VAL A 118 14.17 -11.02 19.87
CA VAL A 118 13.46 -11.82 18.88
C VAL A 118 14.23 -11.73 17.56
N ARG A 119 14.63 -12.88 17.00
CA ARG A 119 15.30 -12.90 15.70
C ARG A 119 14.32 -12.43 14.62
N ASN A 120 14.76 -11.48 13.80
CA ASN A 120 14.00 -11.07 12.63
C ASN A 120 14.12 -12.15 11.56
N LYS A 121 12.98 -12.62 11.04
CA LYS A 121 12.97 -13.45 9.83
C LYS A 121 13.34 -12.56 8.65
N ILE A 122 14.12 -13.11 7.71
CA ILE A 122 14.36 -12.45 6.42
C ILE A 122 12.98 -12.27 5.76
N PRO A 123 12.58 -11.05 5.41
CA PRO A 123 11.30 -10.81 4.76
C PRO A 123 11.26 -11.50 3.40
N ASP A 124 10.11 -12.09 3.06
CA ASP A 124 9.82 -12.38 1.66
C ASP A 124 9.86 -11.07 0.84
N ILE A 125 10.07 -11.18 -0.47
CA ILE A 125 9.94 -10.06 -1.41
C ILE A 125 9.09 -10.46 -2.61
N PHE A 126 8.53 -9.48 -3.31
CA PHE A 126 7.89 -9.73 -4.60
C PHE A 126 8.95 -9.87 -5.69
N THR A 127 8.67 -10.72 -6.67
CA THR A 127 9.35 -10.67 -7.96
C THR A 127 8.71 -9.61 -8.85
N ARG A 128 9.45 -9.11 -9.84
CA ARG A 128 8.92 -8.15 -10.82
C ARG A 128 7.69 -8.68 -11.55
N GLN A 129 7.69 -9.98 -11.89
CA GLN A 129 6.56 -10.63 -12.54
C GLN A 129 5.31 -10.68 -11.65
N GLU A 130 5.48 -10.90 -10.34
CA GLU A 130 4.34 -10.85 -9.41
C GLU A 130 3.72 -9.46 -9.34
N ILE A 131 4.54 -8.40 -9.34
CA ILE A 131 4.05 -7.01 -9.38
C ILE A 131 3.29 -6.73 -10.68
N LEU A 132 3.86 -7.11 -11.82
CA LEU A 132 3.21 -6.94 -13.13
C LEU A 132 1.87 -7.68 -13.19
N LYS A 133 1.81 -8.93 -12.71
CA LYS A 133 0.55 -9.68 -12.59
C LYS A 133 -0.44 -8.96 -11.68
N MET A 134 -0.02 -8.46 -10.52
CA MET A 134 -0.92 -7.71 -9.63
C MET A 134 -1.50 -6.47 -10.32
N ILE A 135 -0.70 -5.73 -11.08
CA ILE A 135 -1.15 -4.57 -11.85
C ILE A 135 -2.13 -5.01 -12.96
N GLU A 136 -1.82 -6.09 -13.69
CA GLU A 136 -2.68 -6.61 -14.76
C GLU A 136 -4.06 -7.04 -14.23
N PHE A 137 -4.09 -7.80 -13.13
CA PHE A 137 -5.31 -8.33 -12.51
C PHE A 137 -6.10 -7.27 -11.69
N ALA A 138 -5.52 -6.10 -11.45
CA ALA A 138 -6.24 -4.98 -10.86
C ALA A 138 -7.23 -4.41 -11.90
N ARG A 139 -8.53 -4.49 -11.60
CA ARG A 139 -9.59 -4.03 -12.50
C ARG A 139 -9.67 -2.50 -12.55
N HIS A 140 -9.49 -1.85 -11.41
CA HIS A 140 -9.66 -0.40 -11.30
C HIS A 140 -8.31 0.31 -11.53
N PRO A 141 -8.27 1.40 -12.32
CA PRO A 141 -7.04 2.15 -12.59
C PRO A 141 -6.37 2.70 -11.32
N MET A 142 -7.17 3.15 -10.34
CA MET A 142 -6.66 3.50 -9.00
C MET A 142 -5.88 2.36 -8.35
N ASP A 143 -6.38 1.12 -8.40
CA ASP A 143 -5.71 -0.02 -7.77
C ASP A 143 -4.38 -0.35 -8.49
N ARG A 144 -4.33 -0.19 -9.82
CA ARG A 144 -3.11 -0.31 -10.63
C ARG A 144 -2.07 0.72 -10.21
N ALA A 145 -2.48 1.99 -10.13
CA ALA A 145 -1.64 3.11 -9.71
C ALA A 145 -1.11 2.92 -8.28
N LEU A 146 -1.98 2.48 -7.36
CA LEU A 146 -1.62 2.24 -5.96
C LEU A 146 -0.57 1.14 -5.82
N ILE A 147 -0.73 0.01 -6.53
CA ILE A 147 0.24 -1.09 -6.50
C ILE A 147 1.58 -0.64 -7.09
N ALA A 148 1.55 0.02 -8.26
CA ALA A 148 2.77 0.51 -8.90
C ALA A 148 3.51 1.51 -8.01
N ALA A 149 2.80 2.47 -7.41
CA ALA A 149 3.40 3.48 -6.54
C ALA A 149 3.94 2.89 -5.23
N LEU A 150 3.21 1.95 -4.59
CA LEU A 150 3.71 1.26 -3.40
C LEU A 150 4.98 0.46 -3.68
N TYR A 151 5.02 -0.26 -4.80
CA TYR A 151 6.18 -1.03 -5.24
C TYR A 151 7.39 -0.12 -5.49
N GLU A 152 7.21 0.94 -6.29
CA GLU A 152 8.33 1.80 -6.66
C GLU A 152 8.85 2.60 -5.46
N THR A 153 7.97 3.24 -4.70
CA THR A 153 8.35 4.15 -3.60
C THR A 153 8.74 3.42 -2.32
N GLY A 154 8.17 2.24 -2.07
CA GLY A 154 8.24 1.57 -0.77
C GLY A 154 7.76 2.45 0.41
N CYS A 155 6.91 3.45 0.16
CA CYS A 155 6.34 4.30 1.20
C CYS A 155 5.59 3.47 2.24
N ARG A 156 5.54 3.98 3.48
CA ARG A 156 4.61 3.41 4.46
C ARG A 156 3.21 3.62 3.93
N ILE A 157 2.34 2.66 4.18
CA ILE A 157 0.93 2.75 3.79
C ILE A 157 0.22 4.00 4.34
N GLY A 158 0.62 4.46 5.53
CA GLY A 158 0.23 5.75 6.11
C GLY A 158 0.46 6.91 5.16
N GLU A 159 1.72 7.05 4.76
CA GLU A 159 2.22 8.10 3.86
C GLU A 159 1.56 8.02 2.48
N MET A 160 1.43 6.81 1.93
CA MET A 160 0.83 6.58 0.62
C MET A 160 -0.66 6.90 0.64
N ALA A 161 -1.41 6.35 1.59
CA ALA A 161 -2.85 6.52 1.65
C ALA A 161 -3.24 7.98 1.90
N SER A 162 -2.46 8.75 2.69
CA SER A 162 -2.78 10.14 2.99
C SER A 162 -2.42 11.15 1.89
N LEU A 163 -1.96 10.70 0.71
CA LEU A 163 -1.66 11.59 -0.41
C LEU A 163 -2.91 12.36 -0.85
N GLN A 164 -2.73 13.65 -1.11
CA GLN A 164 -3.69 14.54 -1.76
C GLN A 164 -3.23 14.81 -3.21
N ILE A 165 -4.13 15.31 -4.06
CA ILE A 165 -3.79 15.62 -5.46
C ILE A 165 -2.61 16.60 -5.56
N LYS A 166 -2.55 17.63 -4.70
CA LYS A 166 -1.43 18.58 -4.65
C LYS A 166 -0.06 17.96 -4.33
N ASN A 167 -0.03 16.72 -3.82
CA ASN A 167 1.22 16.04 -3.49
C ASN A 167 1.83 15.29 -4.68
N VAL A 168 1.15 15.25 -5.82
CA VAL A 168 1.57 14.51 -7.02
C VAL A 168 1.88 15.51 -8.13
N HIS A 169 3.16 15.69 -8.44
CA HIS A 169 3.62 16.60 -9.49
C HIS A 169 4.18 15.82 -10.66
N PHE A 170 3.62 16.00 -11.85
CA PHE A 170 4.12 15.37 -13.07
C PHE A 170 5.11 16.29 -13.79
N ASP A 171 6.15 15.70 -14.37
CA ASP A 171 7.10 16.38 -15.25
C ASP A 171 7.52 15.46 -16.41
N ASN A 172 8.43 15.94 -17.26
CA ASN A 172 8.89 15.21 -18.44
C ASN A 172 9.60 13.88 -18.12
N TYR A 173 10.03 13.68 -16.87
CA TYR A 173 10.80 12.51 -16.43
C TYR A 173 9.98 11.56 -15.55
N GLY A 174 8.69 11.83 -15.35
CA GLY A 174 7.78 11.00 -14.56
C GLY A 174 6.96 11.84 -13.59
N ALA A 175 7.02 11.51 -12.30
CA ALA A 175 6.35 12.28 -11.26
C ALA A 175 7.18 12.38 -9.96
N ILE A 176 6.86 13.38 -9.15
CA ILE A 176 7.39 13.60 -7.82
C ILE A 176 6.21 13.48 -6.85
N LEU A 177 6.36 12.55 -5.90
CA LEU A 177 5.44 12.42 -4.77
C LEU A 177 6.01 13.13 -3.56
N ILE A 178 5.23 14.01 -2.95
CA ILE A 178 5.57 14.64 -1.68
C ILE A 178 4.84 13.89 -0.57
N VAL A 179 5.60 13.14 0.23
CA VAL A 179 5.04 12.32 1.31
C VAL A 179 5.48 12.87 2.66
N ASP A 180 4.57 12.78 3.64
CA ASP A 180 4.84 13.19 5.01
C ASP A 180 4.73 11.98 5.95
N GLY A 181 5.79 11.77 6.74
CA GLY A 181 5.93 10.64 7.63
C GLY A 181 6.60 11.03 8.94
N LYS A 182 6.90 10.04 9.78
CA LYS A 182 7.48 10.28 11.12
C LYS A 182 8.80 11.04 11.11
N THR A 183 9.56 10.95 10.03
CA THR A 183 10.87 11.59 9.87
C THR A 183 10.77 12.90 9.08
N GLY A 184 9.58 13.46 8.92
CA GLY A 184 9.31 14.67 8.16
C GLY A 184 8.92 14.40 6.71
N MET A 185 8.69 15.52 6.02
CA MET A 185 8.29 15.56 4.62
C MET A 185 9.48 15.25 3.71
N ARG A 186 9.25 14.46 2.66
CA ARG A 186 10.26 14.14 1.65
C ARG A 186 9.69 14.05 0.25
N ARG A 187 10.55 14.29 -0.74
CA ARG A 187 10.25 14.19 -2.16
C ARG A 187 10.74 12.85 -2.69
N ILE A 188 9.87 12.13 -3.40
CA ILE A 188 10.19 10.84 -4.00
C ILE A 188 9.93 10.91 -5.49
N ARG A 189 11.00 10.74 -6.27
CA ARG A 189 10.93 10.59 -7.72
C ARG A 189 10.37 9.21 -8.07
N VAL A 190 9.39 9.18 -8.96
CA VAL A 190 8.81 7.98 -9.53
C VAL A 190 8.77 8.07 -11.06
N ILE A 191 9.08 6.96 -11.71
CA ILE A 191 9.21 6.84 -13.17
C ILE A 191 8.29 5.70 -13.64
N PHE A 192 8.42 4.52 -13.03
CA PHE A 192 7.61 3.35 -13.39
C PHE A 192 6.12 3.55 -13.08
N SER A 193 5.81 4.14 -11.93
CA SER A 193 4.44 4.35 -11.47
C SER A 193 3.80 5.61 -12.04
N ALA A 194 4.59 6.55 -12.58
CA ALA A 194 4.11 7.80 -13.16
C ALA A 194 2.99 7.64 -14.20
N PRO A 195 3.09 6.76 -15.22
CA PRO A 195 2.00 6.61 -16.19
C PRO A 195 0.71 6.06 -15.56
N TYR A 196 0.80 5.19 -14.56
CA TYR A 196 -0.37 4.68 -13.85
C TYR A 196 -1.02 5.76 -12.98
N LEU A 197 -0.20 6.58 -12.32
CA LEU A 197 -0.65 7.73 -11.53
C LEU A 197 -1.34 8.78 -12.42
N SER A 198 -0.78 9.07 -13.59
CA SER A 198 -1.36 10.02 -14.55
C SER A 198 -2.70 9.51 -15.09
N ALA A 199 -2.76 8.24 -15.50
CA ALA A 199 -4.00 7.63 -15.96
C ALA A 199 -5.09 7.67 -14.88
N TRP A 200 -4.73 7.41 -13.62
CA TRP A 200 -5.69 7.52 -12.52
C TRP A 200 -6.14 8.97 -12.28
N LEU A 201 -5.22 9.94 -12.25
CA LEU A 201 -5.55 11.35 -12.03
C LEU A 201 -6.51 11.89 -13.10
N GLU A 202 -6.35 11.46 -14.36
CA GLU A 202 -7.25 11.88 -15.43
C GLU A 202 -8.71 11.43 -15.24
N MET A 203 -8.89 10.26 -14.63
CA MET A 203 -10.19 9.68 -14.28
C MET A 203 -10.67 10.09 -12.88
N HIS A 204 -9.90 10.89 -12.14
CA HIS A 204 -10.24 11.24 -10.77
C HIS A 204 -11.42 12.24 -10.75
N PRO A 205 -12.53 11.93 -10.05
CA PRO A 205 -13.72 12.79 -10.03
C PRO A 205 -13.44 14.22 -9.54
N GLN A 206 -12.52 14.35 -8.58
CA GLN A 206 -12.14 15.62 -7.97
C GLN A 206 -10.77 16.13 -8.45
N LYS A 207 -10.36 15.83 -9.69
CA LYS A 207 -8.99 16.16 -10.18
C LYS A 207 -8.62 17.64 -10.11
N LEU A 208 -9.61 18.53 -10.06
CA LEU A 208 -9.44 19.98 -9.97
C LEU A 208 -9.24 20.49 -8.54
N ASP A 209 -9.56 19.68 -7.51
CA ASP A 209 -9.36 20.05 -6.11
C ASP A 209 -7.99 19.56 -5.62
N PRO A 210 -7.01 20.47 -5.38
CA PRO A 210 -5.68 20.07 -4.93
C PRO A 210 -5.69 19.45 -3.51
N ALA A 211 -6.69 19.76 -2.69
CA ALA A 211 -6.82 19.24 -1.33
C ALA A 211 -7.59 17.91 -1.27
N ALA A 212 -8.20 17.46 -2.38
CA ALA A 212 -8.91 16.20 -2.40
C ALA A 212 -7.94 15.01 -2.19
N PRO A 213 -8.38 13.96 -1.46
CA PRO A 213 -7.64 12.70 -1.35
C PRO A 213 -7.30 12.13 -2.72
N PHE A 214 -6.07 11.71 -2.93
CA PHE A 214 -5.67 11.08 -4.19
C PHE A 214 -6.22 9.65 -4.32
N TRP A 215 -6.45 8.98 -3.18
CA TRP A 215 -7.03 7.64 -3.11
C TRP A 215 -8.43 7.72 -2.50
N ILE A 216 -9.45 7.54 -3.32
CA ILE A 216 -10.85 7.69 -2.89
C ILE A 216 -11.58 6.35 -2.78
N ARG A 217 -12.58 6.33 -1.91
CA ARG A 217 -13.66 5.36 -1.91
C ARG A 217 -14.86 5.97 -2.63
N PHE A 218 -15.43 5.23 -3.56
CA PHE A 218 -16.68 5.61 -4.23
C PHE A 218 -17.90 5.23 -3.38
N GLY A 219 -18.71 6.22 -3.01
CA GLY A 219 -20.03 6.04 -2.40
C GLY A 219 -20.04 5.55 -0.94
N LYS A 220 -21.23 5.54 -0.31
CA LYS A 220 -21.44 5.09 1.09
C LYS A 220 -21.06 3.62 1.33
N ASN A 221 -21.09 2.78 0.29
CA ASN A 221 -20.85 1.32 0.37
C ASN A 221 -19.84 0.76 -0.66
N GLY A 222 -19.00 1.59 -1.30
CA GLY A 222 -18.09 1.12 -2.34
C GLY A 222 -18.77 0.79 -3.68
N ARG A 223 -20.04 1.18 -3.83
CA ARG A 223 -20.82 1.16 -5.07
C ARG A 223 -21.17 2.60 -5.44
N THR A 224 -20.95 2.93 -6.70
CA THR A 224 -21.31 4.22 -7.31
C THR A 224 -22.61 4.01 -8.08
N ASN A 225 -23.52 4.98 -8.01
CA ASN A 225 -24.69 5.04 -8.89
C ASN A 225 -24.43 5.95 -10.11
N GLY A 226 -23.21 6.48 -10.26
CA GLY A 226 -22.82 7.37 -11.36
C GLY A 226 -23.52 8.74 -11.33
N LEU A 227 -24.06 9.15 -10.18
CA LEU A 227 -24.88 10.35 -10.02
C LEU A 227 -24.12 11.46 -9.27
N GLU A 228 -24.46 12.71 -9.58
CA GLU A 228 -24.11 13.89 -8.78
C GLU A 228 -24.52 13.66 -7.31
N GLY A 229 -23.53 13.55 -6.41
CA GLY A 229 -23.74 13.24 -4.99
C GLY A 229 -22.96 12.04 -4.45
N ASP A 230 -22.23 11.30 -5.30
CA ASP A 230 -21.34 10.23 -4.83
C ASP A 230 -20.20 10.80 -3.95
N ILE A 231 -20.24 10.45 -2.66
CA ILE A 231 -19.25 10.89 -1.68
C ILE A 231 -17.87 10.31 -2.03
N CYS A 232 -16.92 11.18 -2.36
CA CYS A 232 -15.52 10.85 -2.58
C CYS A 232 -14.75 10.99 -1.26
N GLU A 233 -14.73 9.92 -0.47
CA GLU A 233 -14.04 9.88 0.82
C GLU A 233 -12.65 9.26 0.71
N GLN A 234 -11.74 9.65 1.61
CA GLN A 234 -10.41 9.04 1.74
C GLN A 234 -10.50 7.51 1.90
N LEU A 235 -9.71 6.79 1.12
CA LEU A 235 -9.62 5.33 1.23
C LEU A 235 -8.86 4.94 2.50
N MET A 236 -9.54 4.24 3.41
CA MET A 236 -8.98 3.84 4.72
C MET A 236 -8.03 2.64 4.62
N TYR A 237 -7.12 2.51 5.59
CA TYR A 237 -6.13 1.44 5.64
C TYR A 237 -6.69 0.01 5.47
N PRO A 238 -7.80 -0.38 6.13
CA PRO A 238 -8.37 -1.72 5.98
C PRO A 238 -8.86 -1.98 4.55
N ALA A 239 -9.43 -0.96 3.89
CA ALA A 239 -9.94 -1.07 2.53
C ALA A 239 -8.80 -1.26 1.53
N ILE A 240 -7.71 -0.50 1.66
CA ILE A 240 -6.50 -0.67 0.83
C ILE A 240 -5.94 -2.08 1.00
N THR A 241 -5.75 -2.50 2.25
CA THR A 241 -5.18 -3.82 2.56
C THR A 241 -6.04 -4.95 1.99
N MET A 242 -7.37 -4.82 2.08
CA MET A 242 -8.31 -5.78 1.51
C MET A 242 -8.23 -5.82 -0.03
N ARG A 243 -8.20 -4.66 -0.70
CA ARG A 243 -8.06 -4.56 -2.16
C ARG A 243 -6.80 -5.25 -2.65
N ILE A 244 -5.65 -4.92 -2.06
CA ILE A 244 -4.34 -5.50 -2.39
C ILE A 244 -4.37 -7.03 -2.21
N LYS A 245 -4.89 -7.55 -1.09
CA LYS A 245 -4.98 -8.99 -0.85
C LYS A 245 -5.87 -9.71 -1.87
N ARG A 246 -7.01 -9.10 -2.25
CA ARG A 246 -7.90 -9.65 -3.27
C ARG A 246 -7.22 -9.71 -4.64
N ILE A 247 -6.48 -8.66 -4.99
CA ILE A 247 -5.72 -8.59 -6.25
C ILE A 247 -4.59 -9.64 -6.25
N ALA A 248 -3.83 -9.74 -5.18
CA ALA A 248 -2.78 -10.75 -5.03
C ALA A 248 -3.32 -12.18 -5.17
N LYS A 249 -4.48 -12.48 -4.55
CA LYS A 249 -5.14 -13.78 -4.69
C LYS A 249 -5.55 -14.06 -6.15
N LYS A 250 -6.12 -13.06 -6.85
CA LYS A 250 -6.49 -13.18 -8.26
C LYS A 250 -5.28 -13.38 -9.17
N ALA A 251 -4.16 -12.73 -8.86
CA ALA A 251 -2.89 -12.86 -9.57
C ALA A 251 -2.17 -14.20 -9.30
N GLY A 252 -2.74 -15.09 -8.47
CA GLY A 252 -2.16 -16.41 -8.18
C GLY A 252 -0.99 -16.39 -7.18
N ILE A 253 -0.82 -15.30 -6.43
CA ILE A 253 0.29 -15.16 -5.47
C ILE A 253 -0.03 -15.93 -4.19
N ARG A 254 0.76 -16.97 -3.91
CA ARG A 254 0.57 -17.86 -2.76
C ARG A 254 1.17 -17.31 -1.46
N LYS A 255 2.19 -16.45 -1.55
CA LYS A 255 2.87 -15.89 -0.37
C LYS A 255 1.99 -14.88 0.37
N ARG A 256 2.28 -14.66 1.66
CA ARG A 256 1.51 -13.73 2.48
C ARG A 256 1.74 -12.29 2.04
N VAL A 257 0.73 -11.66 1.44
CA VAL A 257 0.79 -10.26 1.04
C VAL A 257 0.32 -9.30 2.14
N TYR A 258 1.15 -8.31 2.45
CA TYR A 258 0.88 -7.21 3.36
C TYR A 258 1.63 -5.95 2.89
N ASN A 259 1.20 -4.75 3.29
CA ASN A 259 1.68 -3.50 2.69
C ASN A 259 3.20 -3.28 2.85
N HIS A 260 3.79 -3.71 3.97
CA HIS A 260 5.24 -3.61 4.17
C HIS A 260 6.06 -4.54 3.24
N LEU A 261 5.44 -5.53 2.59
CA LEU A 261 6.11 -6.39 1.60
C LEU A 261 6.60 -5.60 0.39
N PHE A 262 5.82 -4.61 -0.07
CA PHE A 262 6.23 -3.68 -1.14
C PHE A 262 7.47 -2.90 -0.74
N ARG A 263 7.52 -2.43 0.50
CA ARG A 263 8.69 -1.71 1.02
C ARG A 263 9.92 -2.60 1.12
N HIS A 264 9.79 -3.84 1.58
CA HIS A 264 10.91 -4.79 1.61
C HIS A 264 11.43 -5.04 0.20
N THR A 265 10.54 -5.23 -0.77
CA THR A 265 10.90 -5.44 -2.18
C THR A 265 11.63 -4.22 -2.73
N SER A 266 11.03 -3.03 -2.60
CA SER A 266 11.62 -1.76 -3.04
C SER A 266 13.00 -1.52 -2.44
N ALA A 267 13.14 -1.70 -1.12
CA ALA A 267 14.39 -1.44 -0.42
C ALA A 267 15.49 -2.44 -0.77
N THR A 268 15.12 -3.69 -1.05
CA THR A 268 16.07 -4.70 -1.53
C THR A 268 16.60 -4.30 -2.90
N GLU A 269 15.72 -4.05 -3.88
CA GLU A 269 16.13 -3.66 -5.24
C GLU A 269 16.92 -2.34 -5.25
N LYS A 270 16.49 -1.32 -4.49
CA LYS A 270 17.19 -0.03 -4.45
C LYS A 270 18.49 -0.06 -3.70
N SER A 271 18.73 -1.04 -2.83
CA SER A 271 20.04 -1.18 -2.16
C SER A 271 21.17 -1.57 -3.12
N GLU A 272 20.85 -2.02 -4.34
CA GLU A 272 21.84 -2.24 -5.40
C GLU A 272 22.32 -0.95 -6.07
N ILE A 273 21.53 0.14 -5.95
CA ILE A 273 21.73 1.39 -6.69
C ILE A 273 22.02 2.58 -5.75
N LEU A 274 21.42 2.58 -4.56
CA LEU A 274 21.50 3.67 -3.59
C LEU A 274 22.44 3.34 -2.44
N THR A 275 23.18 4.35 -2.00
CA THR A 275 23.95 4.28 -0.75
C THR A 275 23.05 4.21 0.48
N SER A 276 23.57 3.72 1.61
CA SER A 276 22.84 3.68 2.87
C SER A 276 22.25 5.04 3.28
N ALA A 277 22.97 6.14 3.05
CA ALA A 277 22.49 7.50 3.37
C ALA A 277 21.32 7.92 2.47
N GLN A 278 21.43 7.68 1.17
CA GLN A 278 20.34 7.92 0.21
C GLN A 278 19.12 7.06 0.48
N MET A 279 19.30 5.80 0.89
CA MET A 279 18.20 4.94 1.32
C MET A 279 17.49 5.52 2.55
N CYS A 280 18.23 6.04 3.53
CA CYS A 280 17.63 6.67 4.70
C CYS A 280 16.75 7.86 4.31
N GLU A 281 17.22 8.72 3.41
CA GLU A 281 16.44 9.83 2.89
C GLU A 281 15.21 9.35 2.11
N TYR A 282 15.40 8.47 1.12
CA TYR A 282 14.34 7.95 0.24
C TYR A 282 13.19 7.29 1.03
N TYR A 283 13.54 6.46 2.01
CA TYR A 283 12.59 5.68 2.78
C TYR A 283 12.09 6.39 4.05
N GLY A 284 12.67 7.52 4.45
CA GLY A 284 12.37 8.17 5.72
C GLY A 284 12.81 7.29 6.91
N TRP A 285 14.09 6.91 6.91
CA TRP A 285 14.79 6.36 8.07
C TRP A 285 15.75 7.41 8.62
N THR A 286 16.01 7.36 9.93
CA THR A 286 17.04 8.19 10.56
C THR A 286 18.41 7.85 9.97
N GLN A 287 19.24 8.87 9.77
CA GLN A 287 20.62 8.67 9.34
C GLN A 287 21.36 7.76 10.33
N GLY A 288 22.16 6.82 9.82
CA GLY A 288 22.81 5.79 10.63
C GLY A 288 21.89 4.66 11.13
N SER A 289 20.65 4.58 10.66
CA SER A 289 19.73 3.49 11.03
C SER A 289 20.26 2.11 10.62
N LYS A 290 20.21 1.15 11.55
CA LYS A 290 20.51 -0.27 11.28
C LYS A 290 19.56 -0.91 10.26
N MET A 291 18.47 -0.23 9.90
CA MET A 291 17.49 -0.76 8.93
C MET A 291 18.08 -0.92 7.52
N THR A 292 19.03 -0.07 7.13
CA THR A 292 19.71 -0.18 5.82
C THR A 292 20.52 -1.48 5.71
N GLN A 293 21.17 -1.87 6.81
CA GLN A 293 22.02 -3.07 6.88
C GLN A 293 21.27 -4.35 6.53
N ILE A 294 19.96 -4.42 6.83
CA ILE A 294 19.11 -5.57 6.50
C ILE A 294 19.07 -5.82 4.98
N TYR A 295 19.05 -4.75 4.17
CA TYR A 295 18.93 -4.85 2.72
C TYR A 295 20.27 -4.87 2.02
N VAL A 296 21.25 -4.09 2.51
CA VAL A 296 22.61 -4.07 1.96
C VAL A 296 23.24 -5.47 2.03
N HIS A 297 23.01 -6.22 3.12
CA HIS A 297 23.52 -7.59 3.25
C HIS A 297 22.93 -8.56 2.20
N LEU A 298 21.71 -8.32 1.71
CA LEU A 298 21.08 -9.15 0.68
C LEU A 298 21.71 -8.90 -0.70
N SER A 299 22.04 -7.64 -1.00
CA SER A 299 22.66 -7.21 -2.26
C SER A 299 24.16 -7.50 -2.34
N GLY A 300 24.83 -7.63 -1.19
CA GLY A 300 26.24 -8.04 -1.10
C GLY A 300 26.53 -9.44 -1.68
N ARG A 301 25.51 -10.23 -2.03
CA ARG A 301 25.67 -11.50 -2.75
C ARG A 301 26.04 -11.34 -4.23
N ASN A 302 25.97 -10.12 -4.77
CA ASN A 302 26.22 -9.85 -6.18
C ASN A 302 27.38 -8.83 -6.39
N MET A 303 28.36 -8.80 -5.48
CA MET A 303 29.51 -7.89 -5.59
C MET A 303 30.22 -8.01 -6.94
N ASP A 304 30.38 -9.22 -7.46
CA ASP A 304 31.02 -9.45 -8.75
C ASP A 304 30.25 -8.76 -9.88
N ASP A 305 28.93 -8.92 -9.95
CA ASP A 305 28.10 -8.26 -10.96
C ASP A 305 28.10 -6.73 -10.82
N THR A 306 28.14 -6.22 -9.59
CA THR A 306 28.23 -4.78 -9.32
C THR A 306 29.59 -4.23 -9.76
N LEU A 307 30.69 -4.93 -9.47
CA LEU A 307 32.03 -4.56 -9.92
C LEU A 307 32.12 -4.62 -11.44
N LEU A 308 31.64 -5.70 -12.06
CA LEU A 308 31.60 -5.86 -13.52
C LEU A 308 30.84 -4.69 -14.17
N LYS A 309 29.65 -4.32 -13.68
CA LYS A 309 28.91 -3.15 -14.16
C LYS A 309 29.65 -1.84 -13.95
N ALA A 310 30.33 -1.65 -12.81
CA ALA A 310 31.11 -0.44 -12.53
C ALA A 310 32.27 -0.27 -13.51
N TYR A 311 32.87 -1.37 -13.97
CA TYR A 311 33.90 -1.39 -15.02
C TYR A 311 33.33 -1.53 -16.44
N GLY A 312 32.01 -1.45 -16.63
CA GLY A 312 31.36 -1.49 -17.95
C GLY A 312 31.25 -2.89 -18.59
N ILE A 313 31.50 -3.96 -17.84
CA ILE A 313 31.43 -5.34 -18.32
C ILE A 313 30.02 -5.89 -18.09
N THR A 314 29.29 -6.17 -19.17
CA THR A 314 27.96 -6.80 -19.13
C THR A 314 28.02 -8.29 -19.44
N LYS A 315 27.51 -9.15 -18.56
CA LYS A 315 27.31 -10.57 -18.87
C LYS A 315 26.16 -10.72 -19.88
N GLU A 316 26.43 -11.33 -21.03
CA GLU A 316 25.44 -11.47 -22.13
C GLU A 316 24.29 -12.44 -21.83
N ASN A 317 24.36 -13.25 -20.75
CA ASN A 317 23.43 -14.34 -20.48
C ASN A 317 22.58 -14.16 -19.22
N THR A 318 21.79 -13.09 -19.15
CA THR A 318 20.59 -13.09 -18.28
C THR A 318 19.35 -12.99 -19.16
N PRO A 319 18.35 -13.90 -19.02
CA PRO A 319 17.07 -13.72 -19.68
C PRO A 319 16.56 -12.33 -19.29
N LYS A 320 16.31 -11.45 -20.28
CA LYS A 320 15.71 -10.15 -20.05
C LYS A 320 14.35 -10.39 -19.40
N GLU A 321 14.28 -10.34 -18.07
CA GLU A 321 13.01 -10.18 -17.36
C GLU A 321 12.29 -9.01 -18.03
N LYS A 322 10.99 -9.14 -18.33
CA LYS A 322 10.22 -8.05 -18.94
C LYS A 322 10.51 -6.76 -18.16
N ASP A 323 11.21 -5.85 -18.81
CA ASP A 323 11.69 -4.62 -18.18
C ASP A 323 10.47 -3.84 -17.63
N LEU A 324 10.57 -3.36 -16.40
CA LEU A 324 9.59 -2.46 -15.76
C LEU A 324 9.70 -1.04 -16.34
N LYS A 325 9.90 -0.91 -17.65
CA LYS A 325 10.05 0.36 -18.32
C LYS A 325 8.70 0.84 -18.83
N PRO A 326 8.35 2.11 -18.61
CA PRO A 326 7.21 2.72 -19.29
C PRO A 326 7.31 2.57 -20.82
N ILE A 327 6.18 2.38 -21.49
CA ILE A 327 6.09 2.19 -22.94
C ILE A 327 5.67 3.52 -23.58
N GLN A 328 6.44 4.04 -24.53
CA GLN A 328 6.06 5.24 -25.26
C GLN A 328 5.06 4.89 -26.36
N CYS A 329 3.93 5.60 -26.43
CA CYS A 329 2.92 5.36 -27.47
C CYS A 329 3.48 5.74 -28.84
N PRO A 330 3.43 4.84 -29.84
CA PRO A 330 3.94 5.13 -31.19
C PRO A 330 3.09 6.16 -31.94
N ARG A 331 1.82 6.36 -31.53
CA ARG A 331 0.89 7.29 -32.20
C ARG A 331 1.00 8.72 -31.66
N CYS A 332 0.93 8.90 -30.34
CA CYS A 332 0.82 10.23 -29.72
C CYS A 332 1.98 10.56 -28.76
N GLY A 333 3.01 9.73 -28.69
CA GLY A 333 4.19 9.94 -27.86
C GLY A 333 3.96 9.85 -26.34
N THR A 334 2.74 9.61 -25.89
CA THR A 334 2.39 9.53 -24.46
C THR A 334 3.04 8.32 -23.79
N ILE A 335 3.59 8.53 -22.59
CA ILE A 335 4.23 7.47 -21.79
C ILE A 335 3.15 6.66 -21.07
N ASN A 336 3.12 5.35 -21.31
CA ASN A 336 2.16 4.41 -20.77
C ASN A 336 2.82 3.41 -19.81
N GLY A 337 2.01 2.78 -18.96
CA GLY A 337 2.48 1.77 -18.02
C GLY A 337 2.98 0.51 -18.73
N ALA A 338 3.97 -0.17 -18.15
CA ALA A 338 4.56 -1.39 -18.71
C ALA A 338 3.57 -2.54 -19.00
N THR A 339 2.41 -2.58 -18.34
CA THR A 339 1.34 -3.57 -18.60
C THR A 339 0.25 -3.08 -19.54
N GLY A 340 0.35 -1.85 -20.05
CA GLY A 340 -0.66 -1.26 -20.92
C GLY A 340 -0.69 -1.94 -22.29
N LYS A 341 -1.86 -2.46 -22.69
CA LYS A 341 -2.09 -2.93 -24.07
C LYS A 341 -2.46 -1.79 -25.03
N PHE A 342 -3.10 -0.76 -24.49
CA PHE A 342 -3.59 0.41 -25.23
C PHE A 342 -3.14 1.71 -24.56
N CYS A 343 -2.97 2.76 -25.36
CA CYS A 343 -2.64 4.09 -24.91
C CYS A 343 -3.83 4.69 -24.15
N TYR A 344 -3.62 5.15 -22.91
CA TYR A 344 -4.70 5.74 -22.12
C TYR A 344 -5.22 7.07 -22.69
N LYS A 345 -4.40 7.78 -23.48
CA LYS A 345 -4.76 9.08 -24.08
C LYS A 345 -5.44 8.94 -25.43
N CYS A 346 -4.90 8.13 -26.33
CA CYS A 346 -5.37 8.07 -27.72
C CYS A 346 -5.93 6.70 -28.15
N GLY A 347 -5.96 5.71 -27.25
CA GLY A 347 -6.51 4.38 -27.51
C GLY A 347 -5.69 3.48 -28.47
N ALA A 348 -4.52 3.92 -28.94
CA ALA A 348 -3.69 3.13 -29.86
C ALA A 348 -3.08 1.91 -29.16
N ALA A 349 -2.94 0.78 -29.88
CA ALA A 349 -2.23 -0.39 -29.38
C ALA A 349 -0.76 -0.06 -29.08
N LEU A 350 -0.24 -0.57 -27.96
CA LEU A 350 1.12 -0.29 -27.46
C LEU A 350 2.14 -1.39 -27.79
N ASP A 351 1.67 -2.56 -28.21
CA ASP A 351 2.51 -3.68 -28.63
C ASP A 351 1.97 -4.33 -29.91
N LEU A 352 2.88 -4.97 -30.65
CA LEU A 352 2.59 -5.57 -31.96
C LEU A 352 1.52 -6.67 -31.85
N VAL A 353 1.53 -7.46 -30.78
CA VAL A 353 0.57 -8.56 -30.59
C VAL A 353 -0.83 -8.00 -30.39
N THR A 354 -0.98 -6.96 -29.55
CA THR A 354 -2.25 -6.25 -29.38
C THR A 354 -2.71 -5.60 -30.69
N ALA A 355 -1.80 -4.95 -31.43
CA ALA A 355 -2.14 -4.36 -32.73
C ALA A 355 -2.69 -5.40 -33.72
N VAL A 356 -2.00 -6.54 -33.85
CA VAL A 356 -2.42 -7.66 -34.70
C VAL A 356 -3.78 -8.23 -34.26
N ASN A 357 -4.03 -8.36 -32.95
CA ASN A 357 -5.31 -8.85 -32.45
C ASN A 357 -6.47 -7.88 -32.75
N VAL A 358 -6.25 -6.58 -32.59
CA VAL A 358 -7.24 -5.55 -32.92
C VAL A 358 -7.53 -5.55 -34.42
N ASP A 359 -6.51 -5.70 -35.25
CA ASP A 359 -6.70 -5.76 -36.70
C ASP A 359 -7.43 -7.04 -37.12
N LYS A 360 -7.17 -8.18 -36.46
CA LYS A 360 -7.94 -9.43 -36.66
C LYS A 360 -9.40 -9.26 -36.24
N GLU A 361 -9.68 -8.69 -35.07
CA GLU A 361 -11.04 -8.42 -34.61
C GLU A 361 -11.77 -7.45 -35.55
N ARG A 362 -11.10 -6.38 -35.99
CA ARG A 362 -11.65 -5.43 -36.97
C ARG A 362 -11.94 -6.09 -38.31
N ALA A 363 -11.05 -6.95 -38.81
CA ALA A 363 -11.27 -7.69 -40.04
C ALA A 363 -12.49 -8.63 -39.92
N SER A 364 -12.63 -9.33 -38.80
CA SER A 364 -13.80 -10.17 -38.51
C SER A 364 -15.10 -9.36 -38.49
N LEU A 365 -15.13 -8.26 -37.75
CA LEU A 365 -16.31 -7.39 -37.66
C LEU A 365 -16.66 -6.78 -39.03
N THR A 366 -15.66 -6.44 -39.83
CA THR A 366 -15.86 -5.90 -41.18
C THR A 366 -16.44 -6.97 -42.10
N MET A 367 -15.98 -8.22 -42.00
CA MET A 367 -16.55 -9.34 -42.75
C MET A 367 -18.00 -9.63 -42.36
N GLU A 368 -18.31 -9.63 -41.06
CA GLU A 368 -19.69 -9.81 -40.56
C GLU A 368 -20.60 -8.67 -41.01
N LEU A 369 -20.14 -7.41 -40.94
CA LEU A 369 -20.88 -6.25 -41.42
C LEU A 369 -21.13 -6.32 -42.93
N MET A 370 -20.13 -6.73 -43.72
CA MET A 370 -20.28 -6.92 -45.17
C MET A 370 -21.26 -8.04 -45.51
N ASP A 371 -21.31 -9.12 -44.73
CA ASP A 371 -22.28 -10.19 -44.94
C ASP A 371 -23.70 -9.75 -44.55
N LEU A 372 -23.86 -8.96 -43.49
CA LEU A 372 -25.14 -8.34 -43.13
C LEU A 372 -25.63 -7.39 -44.23
N ILE A 373 -24.77 -6.51 -44.74
CA ILE A 373 -25.07 -5.62 -45.86
C ILE A 373 -25.46 -6.40 -47.12
N ARG A 374 -24.81 -7.54 -47.38
CA ARG A 374 -25.16 -8.42 -48.50
C ARG A 374 -26.55 -9.02 -48.35
N ARG A 375 -26.94 -9.41 -47.13
CA ARG A 375 -28.26 -10.00 -46.83
C ARG A 375 -29.38 -8.97 -46.83
N GLU A 376 -29.09 -7.74 -46.41
CA GLU A 376 -30.05 -6.63 -46.35
C GLU A 376 -29.48 -5.37 -47.03
N PRO A 377 -29.68 -5.21 -48.35
CA PRO A 377 -29.15 -4.06 -49.10
C PRO A 377 -29.68 -2.70 -48.60
N ALA A 378 -30.87 -2.67 -48.01
CA ALA A 378 -31.47 -1.48 -47.41
C ALA A 378 -30.63 -0.90 -46.25
N LEU A 379 -29.82 -1.73 -45.58
CA LEU A 379 -28.93 -1.30 -44.51
C LEU A 379 -27.81 -0.38 -45.02
N LEU A 380 -27.36 -0.60 -46.27
CA LEU A 380 -26.33 0.21 -46.92
C LEU A 380 -26.85 1.61 -47.25
N GLU A 381 -28.09 1.72 -47.74
CA GLU A 381 -28.77 3.00 -48.00
C GLU A 381 -28.90 3.81 -46.71
N LEU A 382 -29.32 3.15 -45.62
CA LEU A 382 -29.42 3.75 -44.29
C LEU A 382 -28.07 4.25 -43.77
N LEU A 383 -27.00 3.46 -43.92
CA LEU A 383 -25.64 3.84 -43.53
C LEU A 383 -25.11 5.01 -44.35
N LYS A 384 -25.33 5.01 -45.68
CA LYS A 384 -24.95 6.12 -46.58
C LYS A 384 -25.64 7.41 -46.17
N GLY A 385 -26.95 7.39 -45.98
CA GLY A 385 -27.71 8.58 -45.56
C GLY A 385 -27.25 9.12 -44.21
N HIS A 386 -26.88 8.25 -43.26
CA HIS A 386 -26.35 8.68 -41.96
C HIS A 386 -24.95 9.29 -42.04
N ILE A 387 -24.08 8.76 -42.92
CA ILE A 387 -22.72 9.29 -43.14
C ILE A 387 -22.78 10.64 -43.85
N GLU A 388 -23.65 10.79 -44.85
CA GLU A 388 -23.85 12.04 -45.58
C GLU A 388 -24.38 13.16 -44.66
N ALA A 389 -25.41 12.87 -43.85
CA ALA A 389 -25.94 13.82 -42.86
C ALA A 389 -24.90 14.24 -41.80
N ARG A 390 -24.00 13.32 -41.42
CA ARG A 390 -22.90 13.62 -40.48
C ARG A 390 -21.82 14.52 -41.10
N ASN A 391 -21.49 14.29 -42.37
CA ASN A 391 -20.50 15.11 -43.07
C ASN A 391 -21.02 16.54 -43.36
N GLU A 392 -22.32 16.70 -43.59
CA GLU A 392 -22.94 18.03 -43.71
C GLU A 392 -22.94 18.80 -42.38
N THR A 393 -23.24 18.12 -41.27
CA THR A 393 -23.19 18.74 -39.93
C THR A 393 -21.77 19.10 -39.47
N GLU A 394 -20.73 18.37 -39.92
CA GLU A 394 -19.33 18.73 -39.67
C GLU A 394 -18.83 19.88 -40.56
N LYS A 395 -19.38 20.06 -41.78
CA LYS A 395 -19.10 21.21 -42.64
C LYS A 395 -19.67 22.53 -42.12
N ILE A 396 -20.78 22.48 -41.38
CA ILE A 396 -21.43 23.67 -40.77
C ILE A 396 -20.72 24.11 -39.47
N LYS A 397 -19.86 23.27 -38.90
CA LYS A 397 -19.10 23.55 -37.65
C LYS A 397 -17.65 24.00 -37.86
N LYS A 398 -17.19 24.09 -39.11
CA LYS A 398 -15.95 24.79 -39.49
C LYS A 398 -16.32 26.15 -40.03
#